data_AF-A0A1W6ZT75-F1
#
_entry.id   AF-A0A1W6ZT75-F1
#
_cell.length_a   1.000
_cell.length_b   1.000
_cell.length_c   1.000
_cell.angle_alpha   90.00
_cell.angle_beta   90.00
_cell.angle_gamma   90.00
#
_symmetry.space_group_name_H-M   'P 1'
#
loop_
_entity.id
_entity.type
_entity.pdbx_description
1 polymer ?
#
loop_
_entity_poly.entity_id
_entity_poly.type
_entity_poly.pdbx_seq_one_letter_code
_entity_poly.pdbx_strand_id
1 'polypeptide(L)'
;MTLNLMSKALVYSVPVIFLVSLADPAAADDCSTGIDRVQAQLDAVLARRAAAGPTAKQSDFATMRRQPTPETVARAEAETGSWQGAPKAVAALQNARDARARGDQRSCLEALESARSVIREAN
;
A
#
# COMPACT_ATOMS: atom_id res chain seq x y z
N MET A 1 79.49 -22.51 -11.93
CA MET A 1 78.30 -22.48 -12.81
C MET A 1 77.47 -23.71 -12.46
N THR A 2 76.50 -23.56 -11.57
CA THR A 2 75.65 -24.66 -11.07
C THR A 2 74.19 -24.35 -11.39
N LEU A 3 73.57 -25.23 -12.17
CA LEU A 3 72.14 -25.25 -12.51
C LEU A 3 71.30 -25.72 -11.32
N ASN A 4 70.15 -25.08 -11.06
CA ASN A 4 69.01 -25.62 -10.31
C ASN A 4 67.74 -25.05 -10.98
N LEU A 5 67.04 -25.80 -11.84
CA LEU A 5 65.97 -26.78 -11.55
C LEU A 5 64.75 -26.21 -10.81
N MET A 6 63.75 -25.84 -11.63
CA MET A 6 62.29 -26.01 -11.46
C MET A 6 61.70 -25.99 -10.03
N SER A 7 60.86 -25.00 -9.74
CA SER A 7 59.66 -25.21 -8.92
C SER A 7 58.56 -24.24 -9.33
N LYS A 8 57.58 -24.79 -10.06
CA LYS A 8 56.28 -24.18 -10.33
C LYS A 8 55.54 -23.99 -9.00
N ALA A 9 55.39 -22.75 -8.55
CA ALA A 9 54.29 -22.42 -7.64
C ALA A 9 53.17 -21.86 -8.52
N LEU A 10 52.21 -22.73 -8.85
CA LEU A 10 50.94 -22.34 -9.43
C LEU A 10 50.32 -21.24 -8.55
N VAL A 11 50.18 -20.04 -9.11
CA VAL A 11 49.41 -18.96 -8.51
C VAL A 11 47.95 -19.36 -8.60
N TYR A 12 47.42 -19.96 -7.53
CA TYR A 12 46.02 -20.31 -7.41
C TYR A 12 45.23 -19.02 -7.16
N SER A 13 44.73 -18.41 -8.24
CA SER A 13 43.78 -17.31 -8.15
C SER A 13 42.45 -17.88 -7.66
N VAL A 14 42.11 -17.64 -6.40
CA VAL A 14 40.78 -17.95 -5.87
C VAL A 14 39.83 -16.94 -6.50
N PRO A 15 38.86 -17.35 -7.34
CA PRO A 15 37.86 -16.41 -7.80
C PRO A 15 37.03 -16.02 -6.59
N VAL A 16 37.14 -14.76 -6.17
CA VAL A 16 36.20 -14.15 -5.23
C VAL A 16 34.87 -14.09 -5.95
N ILE A 17 34.00 -15.07 -5.68
CA ILE A 17 32.63 -15.09 -6.17
C ILE A 17 31.91 -13.95 -5.45
N PHE A 18 31.79 -12.81 -6.13
CA PHE A 18 30.93 -11.72 -5.71
C PHE A 18 29.48 -12.20 -5.85
N LEU A 19 28.91 -12.68 -4.74
CA LEU A 19 27.48 -12.95 -4.64
C LEU A 19 26.75 -11.62 -4.79
N VAL A 20 26.37 -11.27 -6.02
CA VAL A 20 25.42 -10.19 -6.29
C VAL A 20 24.08 -10.69 -5.78
N SER A 21 23.72 -10.29 -4.56
CA SER A 21 22.35 -10.40 -4.07
C SER A 21 21.46 -9.68 -5.08
N LEU A 22 20.66 -10.45 -5.81
CA LEU A 22 19.48 -9.96 -6.50
C LEU A 22 18.54 -9.45 -5.39
N ALA A 23 18.74 -8.20 -4.96
CA ALA A 23 17.73 -7.49 -4.22
C ALA A 23 16.54 -7.37 -5.19
N ASP A 24 15.56 -8.24 -5.00
CA ASP A 24 14.26 -8.09 -5.60
C ASP A 24 13.83 -6.63 -5.38
N PRO A 25 13.48 -5.87 -6.43
CA PRO A 25 12.85 -4.57 -6.27
C PRO A 25 11.39 -4.75 -5.83
N ALA A 26 11.11 -5.72 -4.96
CA ALA A 26 10.18 -5.47 -3.88
C ALA A 26 10.86 -4.45 -2.96
N ALA A 27 10.95 -3.20 -3.43
CA ALA A 27 11.03 -2.07 -2.52
C ALA A 27 9.91 -2.36 -1.52
N ALA A 28 10.29 -2.72 -0.30
CA ALA A 28 9.34 -2.81 0.78
C ALA A 28 8.78 -1.40 0.89
N ASP A 29 7.69 -1.12 0.15
CA ASP A 29 6.99 0.14 0.21
C ASP A 29 6.80 0.35 1.70
N ASP A 30 7.45 1.38 2.23
CA ASP A 30 7.30 1.67 3.63
C ASP A 30 5.80 1.86 3.86
N CYS A 31 5.33 1.44 5.03
CA CYS A 31 3.91 1.48 5.35
C CYS A 31 3.31 2.90 5.16
N SER A 32 4.10 3.98 5.29
CA SER A 32 3.63 5.35 5.02
C SER A 32 3.34 5.57 3.54
N THR A 33 4.31 5.29 2.67
CA THR A 33 4.18 5.38 1.21
C THR A 33 3.04 4.49 0.72
N GLY A 34 2.88 3.30 1.33
CA GLY A 34 1.77 2.40 1.06
C GLY A 34 0.40 3.00 1.40
N ILE A 35 0.26 3.65 2.56
CA ILE A 35 -0.97 4.34 2.97
C ILE A 35 -1.31 5.46 2.00
N ASP A 36 -0.35 6.32 1.64
CA ASP A 36 -0.59 7.46 0.75
C ASP A 36 -1.04 6.99 -0.64
N ARG A 37 -0.39 5.94 -1.18
CA ARG A 37 -0.77 5.35 -2.47
C ARG A 37 -2.18 4.75 -2.45
N VAL A 38 -2.50 3.97 -1.43
CA VAL A 38 -3.82 3.32 -1.32
C VAL A 38 -4.92 4.34 -1.04
N GLN A 39 -4.61 5.42 -0.30
CA GLN A 39 -5.53 6.53 -0.11
C GLN A 39 -5.85 7.22 -1.44
N ALA A 40 -4.85 7.53 -2.25
CA ALA A 40 -5.08 8.14 -3.57
C ALA A 40 -5.91 7.23 -4.49
N GLN A 41 -5.71 5.91 -4.42
CA GLN A 41 -6.53 4.94 -5.18
C GLN A 41 -7.99 4.93 -4.71
N LEU A 42 -8.21 4.95 -3.39
CA LEU A 42 -9.54 5.02 -2.79
C LEU A 42 -10.26 6.31 -3.22
N ASP A 43 -9.59 7.45 -3.10
CA ASP A 43 -10.13 8.76 -3.46
C ASP A 43 -10.49 8.82 -4.95
N ALA A 44 -9.66 8.25 -5.83
CA ALA A 44 -9.93 8.19 -7.27
C ALA A 44 -11.16 7.33 -7.60
N VAL A 45 -11.35 6.19 -6.92
CA VAL A 45 -12.54 5.35 -7.09
C VAL A 45 -13.78 6.09 -6.60
N LEU A 46 -13.73 6.68 -5.40
CA LEU A 46 -14.85 7.44 -4.84
C LEU A 46 -15.24 8.61 -5.76
N ALA A 47 -14.28 9.40 -6.24
CA ALA A 47 -14.55 10.51 -7.16
C ALA A 47 -15.21 10.05 -8.46
N ARG A 48 -14.72 8.96 -9.06
CA ARG A 48 -15.32 8.36 -10.27
C ARG A 48 -16.75 7.88 -10.03
N ARG A 49 -16.99 7.18 -8.91
CA ARG A 49 -18.31 6.62 -8.58
C ARG A 49 -19.31 7.72 -8.24
N ALA A 50 -18.90 8.72 -7.47
CA ALA A 50 -19.72 9.90 -7.19
C ALA A 50 -20.08 10.69 -8.46
N ALA A 51 -19.15 10.81 -9.42
CA ALA A 51 -19.42 11.46 -10.70
C ALA A 51 -20.40 10.69 -11.61
N ALA A 52 -20.44 9.36 -11.50
CA ALA A 52 -21.31 8.49 -12.30
C ALA A 52 -22.63 8.13 -11.59
N GLY A 53 -22.68 8.28 -10.27
CA GLY A 53 -23.80 7.87 -9.42
C GLY A 53 -24.96 8.87 -9.38
N PRO A 54 -26.11 8.44 -8.84
CA PRO A 54 -27.24 9.33 -8.62
C PRO A 54 -26.88 10.38 -7.55
N THR A 55 -27.42 11.59 -7.70
CA THR A 55 -27.36 12.58 -6.63
C THR A 55 -28.35 12.23 -5.53
N ALA A 56 -28.01 12.59 -4.29
CA ALA A 56 -28.89 12.41 -3.14
C ALA A 56 -29.22 13.74 -2.48
N LYS A 57 -30.35 13.78 -1.77
CA LYS A 57 -30.73 14.94 -0.96
C LYS A 57 -29.67 15.15 0.12
N GLN A 58 -29.21 16.39 0.26
CA GLN A 58 -28.32 16.77 1.36
C GLN A 58 -28.97 16.43 2.72
N SER A 59 -28.20 15.81 3.62
CA SER A 59 -28.66 15.50 4.97
C SER A 59 -28.62 16.72 5.88
N ASP A 60 -29.47 16.74 6.91
CA ASP A 60 -29.45 17.81 7.93
C ASP A 60 -28.09 17.86 8.65
N PHE A 61 -27.43 16.71 8.82
CA PHE A 61 -26.08 16.62 9.38
C PHE A 61 -25.07 17.49 8.62
N ALA A 62 -25.16 17.54 7.29
CA ALA A 62 -24.28 18.37 6.47
C ALA A 62 -24.46 19.88 6.74
N THR A 63 -25.58 20.30 7.36
CA THR A 63 -25.83 21.70 7.72
C THR A 63 -25.30 22.07 9.11
N MET A 64 -24.92 21.09 9.94
CA MET A 64 -24.64 21.31 11.36
C MET A 64 -23.27 21.93 11.67
N ARG A 65 -22.57 22.49 10.67
CA ARG A 65 -21.18 23.03 10.78
C ARG A 65 -20.20 22.07 11.46
N ARG A 66 -20.48 20.77 11.40
CA ARG A 66 -19.58 19.70 11.85
C ARG A 66 -18.93 19.11 10.62
N GLN A 67 -17.61 18.93 10.68
CA GLN A 67 -16.91 18.26 9.60
C GLN A 67 -17.31 16.79 9.55
N PRO A 68 -17.69 16.26 8.38
CA PRO A 68 -17.87 14.83 8.20
C PRO A 68 -16.59 14.07 8.54
N THR A 69 -16.72 12.91 9.18
CA THR A 69 -15.61 11.96 9.32
C THR A 69 -15.51 11.09 8.06
N PRO A 70 -14.33 10.54 7.73
CA PRO A 70 -14.18 9.63 6.59
C PRO A 70 -15.18 8.47 6.57
N GLU A 71 -15.46 7.88 7.73
CA GLU A 71 -16.46 6.82 7.88
C GLU A 71 -17.88 7.30 7.56
N THR A 72 -18.26 8.51 8.02
CA THR A 72 -19.59 9.07 7.74
C THR A 72 -19.77 9.38 6.26
N VAL A 73 -18.73 9.85 5.58
CA VAL A 73 -18.74 10.08 4.13
C VAL A 73 -18.86 8.76 3.38
N ALA A 74 -18.03 7.77 3.71
CA ALA A 74 -18.07 6.47 3.05
C ALA A 74 -19.40 5.74 3.23
N ARG A 75 -20.05 5.88 4.40
CA ARG A 75 -21.39 5.36 4.62
C ARG A 75 -22.43 6.09 3.75
N ALA A 76 -22.38 7.41 3.68
CA ALA A 76 -23.30 8.18 2.83
C ALA A 76 -23.15 7.77 1.35
N GLU A 77 -21.91 7.61 0.85
CA GLU A 77 -21.64 7.13 -0.51
C GLU A 77 -22.14 5.70 -0.76
N ALA A 78 -22.11 4.82 0.25
CA ALA A 78 -22.67 3.48 0.12
C ALA A 78 -24.21 3.50 0.08
N GLU A 79 -24.84 4.35 0.89
CA GLU A 79 -26.31 4.51 0.95
C GLU A 79 -26.90 5.09 -0.34
N THR A 80 -26.16 5.95 -1.05
CA THR A 80 -26.55 6.45 -2.38
C THR A 80 -26.37 5.43 -3.50
N GLY A 81 -25.85 4.24 -3.19
CA GLY A 81 -25.60 3.17 -4.16
C GLY A 81 -24.36 3.39 -5.03
N SER A 82 -23.52 4.39 -4.72
CA SER A 82 -22.31 4.74 -5.46
C SER A 82 -21.30 3.58 -5.44
N TRP A 83 -21.00 3.07 -4.24
CA TRP A 83 -20.18 1.87 -4.04
C TRP A 83 -20.28 1.28 -2.63
N GLN A 84 -20.79 0.05 -2.53
CA GLN A 84 -21.00 -0.65 -1.24
C GLN A 84 -19.69 -1.07 -0.53
N GLY A 85 -18.58 -1.13 -1.26
CA GLY A 85 -17.26 -1.48 -0.71
C GLY A 85 -16.57 -0.31 0.02
N ALA A 86 -17.04 0.93 -0.15
CA ALA A 86 -16.39 2.11 0.41
C ALA A 86 -16.13 2.02 1.94
N PRO A 87 -17.11 1.61 2.78
CA PRO A 87 -16.87 1.50 4.22
C PRO A 87 -15.79 0.46 4.57
N LYS A 88 -15.74 -0.67 3.84
CA LYS A 88 -14.73 -1.70 4.06
C LYS A 88 -13.33 -1.20 3.69
N ALA A 89 -13.19 -0.51 2.56
CA ALA A 89 -11.91 0.06 2.15
C ALA A 89 -11.41 1.13 3.13
N VAL A 90 -12.30 2.02 3.61
CA VAL A 90 -11.97 3.03 4.62
C VAL A 90 -11.52 2.39 5.93
N ALA A 91 -12.26 1.39 6.42
CA ALA A 91 -11.91 0.67 7.64
C ALA A 91 -10.54 -0.02 7.53
N ALA A 92 -10.26 -0.68 6.40
CA ALA A 92 -8.95 -1.31 6.16
C ALA A 92 -7.81 -0.29 6.12
N LEU A 93 -8.00 0.87 5.48
CA LEU A 93 -7.01 1.94 5.46
C LEU A 93 -6.80 2.55 6.86
N GLN A 94 -7.87 2.64 7.68
CA GLN A 94 -7.75 3.07 9.07
C GLN A 94 -6.94 2.06 9.90
N ASN A 95 -7.19 0.76 9.73
CA ASN A 95 -6.41 -0.29 10.38
C ASN A 95 -4.91 -0.21 10.01
N ALA A 96 -4.59 0.13 8.75
CA ALA A 96 -3.20 0.33 8.32
C ALA A 96 -2.54 1.51 9.05
N ARG A 97 -3.25 2.64 9.18
CA ARG A 97 -2.77 3.81 9.95
C ARG A 97 -2.57 3.48 11.43
N ASP A 98 -3.48 2.74 12.03
CA ASP A 98 -3.39 2.34 13.44
C ASP A 98 -2.23 1.36 13.68
N ALA A 99 -2.02 0.40 12.78
CA ALA A 99 -0.87 -0.50 12.83
C ALA A 99 0.45 0.26 12.67
N ARG A 100 0.52 1.21 11.73
CA ARG A 100 1.67 2.12 11.58
C ARG A 100 1.97 2.88 12.86
N ALA A 101 0.94 3.46 13.48
CA ALA A 101 1.10 4.25 14.71
C ALA A 101 1.67 3.43 15.88
N ARG A 102 1.45 2.12 15.88
CA ARG A 102 2.03 1.18 16.86
C ARG A 102 3.39 0.61 16.44
N GLY A 103 3.91 0.95 15.26
CA GLY A 103 5.13 0.36 14.69
C GLY A 103 4.95 -1.07 14.17
N ASP A 104 3.72 -1.53 13.97
CA ASP A 104 3.41 -2.87 13.47
C ASP A 104 3.41 -2.90 11.93
N GLN A 105 4.59 -3.10 11.35
CA GLN A 105 4.77 -3.08 9.90
C GLN A 105 4.00 -4.19 9.20
N ARG A 106 3.96 -5.40 9.77
CA ARG A 106 3.29 -6.55 9.15
C ARG A 106 1.79 -6.31 9.08
N SER A 107 1.16 -5.94 10.20
CA SER A 107 -0.28 -5.68 10.21
C SER A 107 -0.66 -4.45 9.37
N CYS A 108 0.23 -3.46 9.23
CA CYS A 108 0.01 -2.39 8.28
C CYS A 108 -0.08 -2.89 6.84
N LEU A 109 0.90 -3.69 6.40
CA LEU A 109 0.93 -4.21 5.03
C LEU A 109 -0.27 -5.13 4.74
N GLU A 110 -0.65 -5.97 5.71
CA GLU A 110 -1.86 -6.81 5.61
C GLU A 110 -3.13 -5.96 5.45
N ALA A 111 -3.27 -4.90 6.24
CA ALA A 111 -4.40 -3.99 6.15
C ALA A 111 -4.42 -3.20 4.82
N LEU A 112 -3.26 -2.81 4.29
CA LEU A 112 -3.16 -2.18 2.97
C LEU A 112 -3.58 -3.14 1.85
N GLU A 113 -3.22 -4.42 1.92
CA GLU A 113 -3.67 -5.38 0.91
C GLU A 113 -5.18 -5.64 1.00
N SER A 114 -5.75 -5.66 2.21
CA SER A 114 -7.21 -5.72 2.39
C SER A 114 -7.90 -4.53 1.73
N ALA A 115 -7.40 -3.30 1.94
CA ALA A 115 -7.94 -2.11 1.28
C ALA A 115 -7.82 -2.20 -0.26
N ARG A 116 -6.66 -2.62 -0.78
CA ARG A 116 -6.44 -2.80 -2.23
C ARG A 116 -7.38 -3.84 -2.84
N SER A 117 -7.64 -4.94 -2.15
CA SER A 117 -8.58 -5.96 -2.63
C SER A 117 -9.97 -5.37 -2.84
N VAL A 118 -10.48 -4.66 -1.83
CA VAL A 118 -11.79 -4.02 -1.90
C VAL A 118 -11.83 -2.97 -3.02
N ILE A 119 -10.76 -2.16 -3.17
CA ILE A 119 -10.65 -1.18 -4.27
C ILE A 119 -10.65 -1.85 -5.65
N ARG A 120 -9.98 -2.99 -5.83
CA ARG A 120 -9.98 -3.72 -7.11
C ARG A 120 -11.37 -4.24 -7.48
N GLU A 121 -12.17 -4.64 -6.50
CA GLU A 121 -13.58 -5.05 -6.70
C GLU A 121 -14.48 -3.87 -7.13
N ALA A 122 -14.00 -2.63 -7.04
CA ALA A 122 -14.74 -1.43 -7.42
C ALA A 122 -14.55 -1.00 -8.87
N ASN A 123 -13.63 -1.63 -9.61
CA ASN A 123 -13.42 -1.41 -11.05
C ASN A 123 -14.23 -2.41 -11.87
#